data_AF-A0A965X0J8-F1
#
_entry.id   AF-A0A965X0J8-F1
#
_cell.length_a   1.000
_cell.length_b   1.000
_cell.length_c   1.000
_cell.angle_alpha   90.00
_cell.angle_beta   90.00
_cell.angle_gamma   90.00
#
_symmetry.space_group_name_H-M   'P 1'
#
loop_
_entity.id
_entity.type
_entity.pdbx_description
1 polymer ?
#
loop_
_entity_poly.entity_id
_entity_poly.type
_entity_poly.pdbx_seq_one_letter_code
_entity_poly.pdbx_strand_id
1 'polypeptide(L)'
;DIDRLVEVIQTDLSISYRLFQYINSARFGLRGKIESVHRAATMLGRRNLRLWLQVIILSDMSTSDKAQELVRISVQRGRFLQLLAEEGYTPLGPDSMFLLGFFSMLDAILNQRMEQILEDIPLDIRIKSALTDRSGVHAAWLSVLRDLDSWDWPAVADKAPKLGVPLDLVGMLNLEAWTWMIEVMQGT
;
A
#
# COMPACT_ATOMS: atom_id res chain seq x y z
N ASP A 1 16.16 2.22 10.71
CA ASP A 1 15.83 2.87 11.97
C ASP A 1 14.64 3.82 11.76
N ILE A 2 13.79 4.03 12.76
CA ILE A 2 12.74 5.06 12.67
C ILE A 2 13.36 6.45 12.73
N ASP A 3 14.43 6.62 13.52
CA ASP A 3 15.10 7.91 13.70
C ASP A 3 15.74 8.37 12.40
N ARG A 4 16.40 7.46 11.68
CA ARG A 4 16.94 7.75 10.34
C ARG A 4 15.87 8.08 9.30
N LEU A 5 14.67 7.50 9.42
CA LEU A 5 13.53 7.85 8.56
C LEU A 5 13.01 9.25 8.89
N VAL A 6 12.92 9.58 10.18
CA VAL A 6 12.55 10.90 10.67
C VAL A 6 13.55 11.96 10.19
N GLU A 7 14.86 11.69 10.27
CA GLU A 7 15.89 12.59 9.76
C GLU A 7 15.69 12.90 8.27
N VAL A 8 15.47 11.87 7.44
CA VAL A 8 15.21 12.05 6.00
C VAL A 8 13.93 12.86 5.77
N ILE A 9 12.84 12.54 6.48
CA ILE A 9 11.59 13.29 6.36
C ILE A 9 11.78 14.76 6.76
N GLN A 10 12.53 15.03 7.84
CA GLN A 10 12.80 16.38 8.32
C GLN A 10 13.63 17.22 7.34
N THR A 11 14.44 16.58 6.48
CA THR A 11 15.19 17.29 5.43
C THR A 11 14.33 17.70 4.23
N ASP A 12 13.12 17.15 4.10
CA ASP A 12 12.20 17.47 3.01
C ASP A 12 10.95 18.20 3.55
N LEU A 13 10.82 19.49 3.20
CA LEU A 13 9.72 20.34 3.65
C LEU A 13 8.35 19.85 3.16
N SER A 14 8.28 19.32 1.94
CA SER A 14 7.04 18.85 1.32
C SER A 14 6.52 17.59 2.02
N ILE A 15 7.41 16.62 2.25
CA ILE A 15 7.09 15.39 2.98
C ILE A 15 6.76 15.72 4.44
N SER A 16 7.53 16.57 5.11
CA SER A 16 7.22 17.00 6.49
C SER A 16 5.84 17.66 6.62
N TYR A 17 5.47 18.54 5.69
CA TYR A 17 4.16 19.19 5.69
C TYR A 17 3.01 18.19 5.50
N ARG A 18 3.12 17.30 4.51
CA ARG A 18 2.11 16.25 4.25
C ARG A 18 2.00 15.26 5.39
N LEU A 19 3.10 14.96 6.10
CA LEU A 19 3.04 14.15 7.32
C LEU A 19 2.18 14.83 8.39
N PHE A 20 2.33 16.15 8.56
CA PHE A 20 1.51 16.92 9.49
C PHE A 20 0.05 17.00 9.05
N GLN A 21 -0.25 17.15 7.76
CA GLN A 21 -1.63 17.11 7.27
C GLN A 21 -2.28 15.75 7.51
N TYR A 22 -1.57 14.68 7.19
CA TYR A 22 -2.05 13.32 7.41
C TYR A 22 -2.30 13.03 8.90
N ILE A 23 -1.33 13.33 9.78
CA ILE A 23 -1.44 12.98 11.20
C ILE A 23 -2.46 13.85 11.96
N ASN A 24 -2.70 15.08 11.51
CA ASN A 24 -3.68 15.99 12.10
C ASN A 24 -5.06 15.90 11.43
N SER A 25 -5.26 14.95 10.50
CA SER A 25 -6.56 14.67 9.92
C SER A 25 -7.54 14.16 10.98
N ALA A 26 -8.84 14.29 10.72
CA ALA A 26 -9.91 13.91 11.64
C ALA A 26 -9.82 12.43 12.11
N ARG A 27 -9.15 11.57 11.34
CA ARG A 27 -8.92 10.15 11.65
C ARG A 27 -8.25 9.92 13.00
N PHE A 28 -7.23 10.71 13.35
CA PHE A 28 -6.45 10.43 14.57
C PHE A 28 -7.14 10.94 15.84
N GLY A 29 -8.28 11.62 15.73
CA GLY A 29 -9.11 12.03 16.88
C GLY A 29 -8.35 12.85 17.93
N LEU A 30 -7.28 13.55 17.53
CA LEU A 30 -6.33 14.14 18.45
C LEU A 30 -6.94 15.37 19.14
N ARG A 31 -6.81 15.43 20.47
CA ARG A 31 -7.23 16.58 21.28
C ARG A 31 -6.34 17.83 21.05
N GLY A 32 -5.27 17.73 20.27
CA GLY A 32 -4.37 18.83 19.93
C GLY A 32 -3.51 18.50 18.69
N LYS A 33 -2.97 19.52 18.02
CA LYS A 33 -2.15 19.34 16.82
C LYS A 33 -0.78 18.75 17.16
N ILE A 34 -0.29 17.86 16.29
CA ILE A 34 1.08 17.37 16.29
C ILE A 34 1.94 18.36 15.51
N GLU A 35 3.01 18.84 16.17
CA GLU A 35 3.89 19.90 15.66
C GLU A 35 5.34 19.43 15.46
N SER A 36 5.63 18.15 15.76
CA SER A 36 6.94 17.54 15.59
C SER A 36 6.86 16.33 14.66
N VAL A 37 7.75 16.29 13.66
CA VAL A 37 7.90 15.16 12.73
C VAL A 37 8.23 13.89 13.52
N HIS A 38 9.10 13.98 14.52
CA HIS A 38 9.42 12.87 15.40
C HIS A 38 8.16 12.38 16.15
N ARG A 39 7.37 13.29 16.73
CA ARG A 39 6.14 12.91 17.44
C ARG A 39 5.10 12.27 16.50
N ALA A 40 4.98 12.79 15.28
CA ALA A 40 4.11 12.22 14.25
C ALA A 40 4.57 10.81 13.83
N ALA A 41 5.87 10.64 13.61
CA ALA A 41 6.49 9.36 13.27
C ALA A 41 6.37 8.32 14.38
N THR A 42 6.60 8.70 15.64
CA THR A 42 6.42 7.82 16.80
C THR A 42 4.96 7.39 16.93
N MET A 43 4.01 8.30 16.72
CA MET A 43 2.59 8.00 16.84
C MET A 43 2.07 7.10 15.70
N LEU A 44 2.57 7.28 14.48
CA LEU A 44 2.32 6.34 13.39
C LEU A 44 2.98 4.97 13.65
N GLY A 45 4.15 5.00 14.28
CA GLY A 45 5.04 3.86 14.39
C GLY A 45 5.79 3.61 13.08
N ARG A 46 6.93 2.93 13.19
CA ARG A 46 7.87 2.68 12.07
C ARG A 46 7.20 2.07 10.85
N ARG A 47 6.25 1.16 11.07
CA ARG A 47 5.56 0.43 10.02
C ARG A 47 4.65 1.36 9.21
N ASN A 48 3.67 2.01 9.86
CA ASN A 48 2.75 2.90 9.16
C ASN A 48 3.44 4.13 8.56
N LEU A 49 4.49 4.66 9.20
CA LEU A 49 5.28 5.76 8.64
C LEU A 49 5.93 5.37 7.30
N ARG A 50 6.48 4.16 7.20
CA ARG A 50 7.09 3.65 5.96
C ARG A 50 6.07 3.51 4.85
N LEU A 51 4.89 2.96 5.16
CA LEU A 51 3.81 2.80 4.19
C LEU A 51 3.32 4.14 3.69
N TRP A 52 3.06 5.07 4.61
CA TRP A 52 2.67 6.43 4.27
C TRP A 52 3.71 7.09 3.35
N LEU A 53 5.00 7.00 3.66
CA LEU A 53 6.06 7.57 2.83
C LEU A 53 6.10 6.96 1.42
N GLN A 54 5.89 5.64 1.30
CA GLN A 54 5.81 4.97 0.01
C GLN A 54 4.66 5.53 -0.85
N VAL A 55 3.49 5.77 -0.23
CA VAL A 55 2.34 6.40 -0.91
C VAL A 55 2.70 7.78 -1.45
N ILE A 56 3.28 8.65 -0.61
CA ILE A 56 3.68 10.01 -1.00
C ILE A 56 4.62 10.01 -2.21
N ILE A 57 5.64 9.16 -2.18
CA ILE A 57 6.63 9.09 -3.27
C ILE A 57 5.97 8.66 -4.57
N LEU A 58 5.10 7.65 -4.53
CA LEU A 58 4.43 7.17 -5.74
C LEU A 58 3.42 8.19 -6.28
N SER A 59 2.72 8.93 -5.41
CA SER A 59 1.83 10.02 -5.84
C SER A 59 2.59 11.15 -6.51
N ASP A 60 3.77 11.51 -5.99
CA ASP A 60 4.62 12.57 -6.57
C ASP A 60 5.15 12.20 -7.97
N MET A 61 5.29 10.91 -8.27
CA MET A 61 5.71 10.41 -9.60
C MET A 61 4.57 10.41 -10.63
N SER A 62 3.32 10.58 -10.21
CA SER A 62 2.15 10.47 -11.09
C SER A 62 1.78 11.83 -11.72
N THR A 63 1.94 11.94 -13.03
CA THR A 63 1.80 13.23 -13.76
C THR A 63 0.47 13.39 -14.50
N SER A 64 -0.38 12.37 -14.54
CA SER A 64 -1.69 12.40 -15.20
C SER A 64 -2.79 11.87 -14.28
N ASP A 65 -4.04 12.29 -14.51
CA ASP A 65 -5.21 11.82 -13.75
C ASP A 65 -5.32 10.29 -13.78
N LYS A 66 -5.01 9.68 -14.92
CA LYS A 66 -4.95 8.22 -15.06
C LYS A 66 -3.90 7.62 -14.14
N ALA A 67 -2.69 8.18 -14.11
CA ALA A 67 -1.63 7.69 -13.24
C ALA A 67 -2.01 7.85 -11.75
N GLN A 68 -2.65 8.97 -11.38
CA GLN A 68 -3.14 9.21 -10.03
C GLN A 68 -4.17 8.17 -9.59
N GLU A 69 -5.10 7.79 -10.46
CA GLU A 69 -6.07 6.72 -10.16
C GLU A 69 -5.38 5.36 -9.98
N LEU A 70 -4.37 5.05 -10.81
CA LEU A 70 -3.58 3.83 -10.66
C LEU A 70 -2.79 3.82 -9.34
N VAL A 71 -2.33 4.99 -8.86
CA VAL A 71 -1.72 5.11 -7.52
C VAL A 71 -2.77 4.82 -6.43
N ARG A 72 -3.99 5.35 -6.54
CA ARG A 72 -5.07 5.07 -5.56
C ARG A 72 -5.36 3.57 -5.47
N ILE A 73 -5.51 2.91 -6.62
CA ILE A 73 -5.70 1.47 -6.71
C ILE A 73 -4.52 0.73 -6.06
N SER A 74 -3.28 1.12 -6.37
CA SER A 74 -2.09 0.44 -5.83
C SER A 74 -2.00 0.56 -4.31
N VAL A 75 -2.34 1.73 -3.75
CA VAL A 75 -2.37 1.99 -2.31
C VAL A 75 -3.41 1.12 -1.61
N GLN A 76 -4.63 1.05 -2.16
CA GLN A 76 -5.68 0.18 -1.64
C GLN A 76 -5.24 -1.30 -1.68
N ARG A 77 -4.70 -1.76 -2.82
CA ARG A 77 -4.21 -3.14 -2.98
C ARG A 77 -3.13 -3.50 -1.95
N GLY A 78 -2.17 -2.59 -1.74
CA GLY A 78 -1.14 -2.75 -0.72
C GLY A 78 -1.74 -2.90 0.67
N ARG A 79 -2.63 -1.98 1.06
CA ARG A 79 -3.27 -2.04 2.39
C ARG A 79 -4.12 -3.28 2.58
N PHE A 80 -4.88 -3.71 1.57
CA PHE A 80 -5.69 -4.91 1.63
C PHE A 80 -4.85 -6.18 1.88
N LEU A 81 -3.79 -6.38 1.08
CA LEU A 81 -2.91 -7.53 1.26
C LEU A 81 -2.14 -7.49 2.59
N GLN A 82 -1.82 -6.29 3.05
CA GLN A 82 -1.22 -6.10 4.36
C GLN A 82 -2.16 -6.51 5.50
N LEU A 83 -3.43 -6.10 5.46
CA LEU A 83 -4.43 -6.46 6.46
C LEU A 83 -4.63 -7.98 6.51
N LEU A 84 -4.74 -8.62 5.34
CA LEU A 84 -4.81 -10.09 5.26
C LEU A 84 -3.61 -10.79 5.91
N ALA A 85 -2.42 -10.20 5.77
CA ALA A 85 -1.22 -10.73 6.38
C ALA A 85 -1.18 -10.53 7.91
N GLU A 86 -1.73 -9.44 8.41
CA GLU A 86 -1.89 -9.20 9.85
C GLU A 86 -2.85 -10.20 10.49
N GLU A 87 -3.90 -10.58 9.76
CA GLU A 87 -4.84 -11.64 10.13
C GLU A 87 -4.28 -13.06 9.95
N GLY A 88 -3.05 -13.20 9.43
CA GLY A 88 -2.37 -14.48 9.30
C GLY A 88 -2.77 -15.33 8.08
N TYR A 89 -3.47 -14.75 7.10
CA TYR A 89 -3.94 -15.47 5.92
C TYR A 89 -2.94 -15.55 4.77
N THR A 90 -1.78 -14.89 4.89
CA THR A 90 -0.83 -14.79 3.78
C THR A 90 0.50 -15.49 4.10
N PRO A 91 1.18 -16.06 3.09
CA PRO A 91 2.45 -16.76 3.28
C PRO A 91 3.65 -15.85 3.57
N LEU A 92 3.53 -14.54 3.37
CA LEU A 92 4.57 -13.54 3.67
C LEU A 92 4.12 -12.63 4.81
N GLY A 93 5.09 -11.93 5.41
CA GLY A 93 4.78 -10.92 6.42
C GLY A 93 4.04 -9.70 5.85
N PRO A 94 3.40 -8.89 6.71
CA PRO A 94 2.57 -7.78 6.27
C PRO A 94 3.26 -6.69 5.46
N ASP A 95 4.55 -6.41 5.72
CA ASP A 95 5.31 -5.42 4.94
C ASP A 95 5.59 -5.93 3.51
N SER A 96 5.86 -7.23 3.37
CA SER A 96 6.06 -7.89 2.08
C SER A 96 4.77 -7.93 1.27
N MET A 97 3.65 -8.27 1.92
CA MET A 97 2.33 -8.30 1.26
C MET A 97 1.85 -6.90 0.87
N PHE A 98 2.16 -5.88 1.66
CA PHE A 98 1.93 -4.50 1.25
C PHE A 98 2.66 -4.17 -0.05
N LEU A 99 3.97 -4.45 -0.11
CA LEU A 99 4.78 -4.15 -1.30
C LEU A 99 4.28 -4.91 -2.54
N LEU A 100 3.84 -6.15 -2.37
CA LEU A 100 3.23 -6.92 -3.46
C LEU A 100 2.00 -6.24 -4.05
N GLY A 101 1.08 -5.74 -3.21
CA GLY A 101 -0.10 -5.02 -3.68
C GLY A 101 0.24 -3.64 -4.23
N PHE A 102 1.10 -2.90 -3.53
CA PHE A 102 1.49 -1.52 -3.84
C PHE A 102 2.28 -1.40 -5.15
N PHE A 103 3.16 -2.36 -5.45
CA PHE A 103 3.91 -2.35 -6.70
C PHE A 103 3.20 -3.06 -7.86
N SER A 104 2.01 -3.62 -7.63
CA SER A 104 1.27 -4.38 -8.66
C SER A 104 0.78 -3.55 -9.86
N MET A 105 0.82 -2.22 -9.75
CA MET A 105 0.39 -1.26 -10.79
C MET A 105 1.55 -0.41 -11.32
N LEU A 106 2.77 -0.68 -10.90
CA LEU A 106 3.91 0.22 -11.08
C LEU A 106 4.37 0.28 -12.56
N ASP A 107 4.22 -0.83 -13.29
CA ASP A 107 4.38 -0.90 -14.75
C ASP A 107 3.40 0.02 -15.48
N ALA A 108 2.13 0.00 -15.08
CA ALA A 108 1.08 0.83 -15.66
C ALA A 108 1.24 2.32 -15.30
N ILE A 109 1.72 2.64 -14.09
CA ILE A 109 1.97 4.01 -13.63
C ILE A 109 3.15 4.63 -14.38
N LEU A 110 4.25 3.88 -14.50
CA LEU A 110 5.49 4.38 -15.13
C LEU A 110 5.53 4.18 -16.65
N ASN A 111 4.55 3.47 -17.21
CA ASN A 111 4.50 3.10 -18.63
C ASN A 111 5.78 2.39 -19.09
N GLN A 112 6.24 1.43 -18.27
CA GLN A 112 7.45 0.64 -18.47
C GLN A 112 7.18 -0.82 -18.16
N ARG A 113 8.02 -1.74 -18.66
CA ARG A 113 7.88 -3.16 -18.33
C ARG A 113 8.25 -3.40 -16.87
N MET A 114 7.46 -4.20 -16.16
CA MET A 114 7.68 -4.49 -14.74
C MET A 114 9.09 -5.02 -14.47
N GLU A 115 9.61 -5.89 -15.35
CA GLU A 115 10.93 -6.49 -15.22
C GLU A 115 12.02 -5.42 -15.15
N GLN A 116 11.95 -4.43 -16.05
CA GLN A 116 12.93 -3.34 -16.14
C GLN A 116 12.89 -2.46 -14.90
N ILE A 117 11.69 -2.21 -14.37
CA ILE A 117 11.54 -1.39 -13.18
C ILE A 117 12.12 -2.09 -11.95
N LEU A 118 11.96 -3.42 -11.84
CA LEU A 118 12.39 -4.16 -10.67
C LEU A 118 13.88 -4.54 -10.67
N GLU A 119 14.64 -4.29 -11.75
CA GLU A 119 16.09 -4.56 -11.83
C GLU A 119 16.85 -3.90 -10.67
N ASP A 120 16.60 -2.61 -10.44
CA ASP A 120 17.33 -1.81 -9.45
C ASP A 120 16.66 -1.73 -8.08
N ILE A 121 15.47 -2.33 -7.91
CA ILE A 121 14.73 -2.28 -6.64
C ILE A 121 15.12 -3.48 -5.76
N PRO A 122 15.67 -3.27 -4.55
CA PRO A 122 16.02 -4.37 -3.64
C PRO A 122 14.76 -4.93 -2.97
N LEU A 123 14.05 -5.82 -3.67
CA LEU A 123 12.88 -6.54 -3.20
C LEU A 123 13.17 -8.03 -2.97
N ASP A 124 12.40 -8.64 -2.07
CA ASP A 124 12.36 -10.10 -1.89
C ASP A 124 12.05 -10.78 -3.22
N ILE A 125 12.84 -11.81 -3.56
CA ILE A 125 12.72 -12.53 -4.84
C ILE A 125 11.31 -13.09 -5.05
N ARG A 126 10.61 -13.50 -3.99
CA ARG A 126 9.24 -14.01 -4.04
C ARG A 126 8.25 -12.94 -4.48
N ILE A 127 8.47 -11.69 -4.08
CA ILE A 127 7.67 -10.54 -4.50
C ILE A 127 8.00 -10.18 -5.94
N LYS A 128 9.30 -10.13 -6.30
CA LYS A 128 9.72 -9.83 -7.68
C LYS A 128 9.10 -10.82 -8.68
N SER A 129 9.24 -12.12 -8.45
CA SER A 129 8.68 -13.15 -9.33
C SER A 129 7.16 -13.08 -9.44
N ALA A 130 6.46 -12.71 -8.36
CA ALA A 130 5.01 -12.53 -8.41
C ALA A 130 4.59 -11.33 -9.27
N LEU A 131 5.37 -10.24 -9.23
CA LEU A 131 5.10 -9.02 -9.99
C LEU A 131 5.47 -9.16 -11.48
N THR A 132 6.56 -9.84 -11.82
CA THR A 132 7.00 -10.06 -13.22
C THR A 132 6.25 -11.21 -13.88
N ASP A 133 6.45 -12.42 -13.36
CA ASP A 133 6.04 -13.65 -14.04
C ASP A 133 4.55 -13.94 -13.79
N ARG A 134 3.95 -13.22 -12.84
CA ARG A 134 2.56 -13.39 -12.38
C ARG A 134 2.22 -14.86 -12.15
N SER A 135 3.19 -15.61 -11.63
CA SER A 135 3.11 -17.04 -11.39
C SER A 135 3.48 -17.39 -9.93
N GLY A 136 3.14 -18.62 -9.53
CA GLY A 136 3.40 -19.11 -8.18
C GLY A 136 2.39 -18.63 -7.13
N VAL A 137 2.64 -19.05 -5.88
CA VAL A 137 1.70 -18.89 -4.75
C VAL A 137 1.37 -17.42 -4.44
N HIS A 138 2.30 -16.50 -4.68
CA HIS A 138 2.10 -15.08 -4.41
C HIS A 138 1.30 -14.37 -5.51
N ALA A 139 1.37 -14.85 -6.76
CA ALA A 139 0.61 -14.26 -7.86
C ALA A 139 -0.90 -14.54 -7.78
N ALA A 140 -1.32 -15.57 -7.05
CA ALA A 140 -2.73 -15.83 -6.79
C ALA A 140 -3.40 -14.65 -6.06
N TRP A 141 -2.68 -13.97 -5.15
CA TRP A 141 -3.14 -12.75 -4.50
C TRP A 141 -3.34 -11.60 -5.49
N LEU A 142 -2.44 -11.45 -6.47
CA LEU A 142 -2.61 -10.47 -7.55
C LEU A 142 -3.79 -10.79 -8.47
N SER A 143 -4.18 -12.07 -8.59
CA SER A 143 -5.44 -12.42 -9.26
C SER A 143 -6.63 -11.89 -8.47
N VAL A 144 -6.71 -12.19 -7.16
CA VAL A 144 -7.84 -11.74 -6.32
C VAL A 144 -7.99 -10.22 -6.36
N LEU A 145 -6.87 -9.49 -6.31
CA LEU A 145 -6.87 -8.03 -6.43
C LEU A 145 -7.49 -7.54 -7.75
N ARG A 146 -7.20 -8.21 -8.88
CA ARG A 146 -7.77 -7.85 -10.18
C ARG A 146 -9.28 -8.07 -10.20
N ASP A 147 -9.75 -9.19 -9.64
CA ASP A 147 -11.18 -9.51 -9.58
C ASP A 147 -11.93 -8.55 -8.65
N LEU A 148 -11.30 -8.12 -7.54
CA LEU A 148 -11.83 -7.08 -6.64
C LEU A 148 -11.99 -5.74 -7.35
N ASP A 149 -10.98 -5.31 -8.11
CA ASP A 149 -11.03 -4.03 -8.84
C ASP A 149 -12.09 -4.01 -9.95
N SER A 150 -12.36 -5.16 -10.56
CA SER A 150 -13.44 -5.33 -11.55
C SER A 150 -14.80 -5.63 -10.93
N TRP A 151 -14.92 -5.65 -9.60
CA TRP A 151 -16.15 -6.01 -8.87
C TRP A 151 -16.71 -7.40 -9.22
N ASP A 152 -15.83 -8.33 -9.63
CA ASP A 152 -16.18 -9.71 -10.00
C ASP A 152 -16.24 -10.59 -8.73
N TRP A 153 -17.26 -10.35 -7.92
CA TRP A 153 -17.51 -11.13 -6.70
C TRP A 153 -17.64 -12.64 -6.92
N PRO A 154 -18.25 -13.14 -8.01
CA PRO A 154 -18.20 -14.56 -8.35
C PRO A 154 -16.77 -15.10 -8.47
N ALA A 155 -15.87 -14.40 -9.17
CA ALA A 155 -14.47 -14.83 -9.28
C ALA A 155 -13.73 -14.75 -7.93
N VAL A 156 -13.99 -13.71 -7.13
CA VAL A 156 -13.44 -13.59 -5.76
C VAL A 156 -13.93 -14.74 -4.87
N ALA A 157 -15.21 -15.09 -4.93
CA ALA A 157 -15.82 -16.17 -4.16
C ALA A 157 -15.27 -17.55 -4.54
N ASP A 158 -14.85 -17.75 -5.79
CA ASP A 158 -14.16 -18.97 -6.23
C ASP A 158 -12.70 -19.03 -5.74
N LYS A 159 -11.98 -17.91 -5.75
CA LYS A 159 -10.52 -17.89 -5.49
C LYS A 159 -10.15 -17.70 -4.02
N ALA A 160 -10.83 -16.82 -3.29
CA ALA A 160 -10.48 -16.50 -1.90
C ALA A 160 -10.50 -17.72 -0.96
N PRO A 161 -11.50 -18.63 -1.01
CA PRO A 161 -11.50 -19.83 -0.17
C PRO A 161 -10.34 -20.79 -0.48
N LYS A 162 -9.88 -20.84 -1.74
CA LYS A 162 -8.72 -21.65 -2.15
C LYS A 162 -7.40 -21.12 -1.57
N LEU A 163 -7.38 -19.84 -1.20
CA LEU A 163 -6.28 -19.20 -0.46
C LEU A 163 -6.48 -19.26 1.06
N GLY A 164 -7.53 -19.93 1.53
CA GLY A 164 -7.86 -20.05 2.94
C GLY A 164 -8.56 -18.84 3.55
N VAL A 165 -9.01 -17.88 2.74
CA VAL A 165 -9.63 -16.63 3.22
C VAL A 165 -11.16 -16.69 3.13
N PRO A 166 -11.88 -16.44 4.23
CA PRO A 166 -13.33 -16.27 4.21
C PRO A 166 -13.78 -15.08 3.34
N LEU A 167 -14.85 -15.24 2.58
CA LEU A 167 -15.33 -14.22 1.64
C LEU A 167 -15.82 -12.94 2.34
N ASP A 168 -16.45 -13.07 3.50
CA ASP A 168 -16.89 -11.98 4.36
C ASP A 168 -15.69 -11.15 4.86
N LEU A 169 -14.61 -11.82 5.26
CA LEU A 169 -13.36 -11.16 5.64
C LEU A 169 -12.75 -10.38 4.46
N VAL A 170 -12.75 -10.95 3.25
CA VAL A 170 -12.28 -10.24 2.04
C VAL A 170 -13.04 -8.93 1.84
N GLY A 171 -14.37 -8.95 1.92
CA GLY A 171 -15.20 -7.76 1.76
C GLY A 171 -14.91 -6.70 2.82
N MET A 172 -14.82 -7.11 4.09
CA MET A 172 -14.54 -6.23 5.21
C MET A 172 -13.17 -5.55 5.08
N LEU A 173 -12.11 -6.33 4.84
CA LEU A 173 -10.74 -5.79 4.73
C LEU A 173 -10.55 -4.93 3.48
N ASN A 174 -11.24 -5.23 2.37
CA ASN A 174 -11.17 -4.39 1.18
C ASN A 174 -11.82 -3.01 1.43
N LEU A 175 -12.95 -2.97 2.14
CA LEU A 175 -13.59 -1.71 2.53
C LEU A 175 -12.73 -0.89 3.51
N GLU A 176 -12.09 -1.56 4.47
CA GLU A 176 -11.13 -0.91 5.37
C GLU A 176 -9.96 -0.32 4.59
N ALA A 177 -9.38 -1.10 3.67
CA ALA A 177 -8.28 -0.65 2.82
C ALA A 177 -8.66 0.55 1.94
N TRP A 178 -9.87 0.56 1.39
CA TRP A 178 -10.40 1.68 0.60
C TRP A 178 -10.56 2.95 1.45
N THR A 179 -11.16 2.82 2.63
CA THR A 179 -11.32 3.94 3.58
C THR A 179 -9.96 4.52 3.95
N TRP A 180 -9.00 3.67 4.30
CA TRP A 180 -7.63 4.09 4.63
C TRP A 180 -6.93 4.79 3.46
N MET A 181 -7.11 4.28 2.23
CA MET A 181 -6.54 4.89 1.03
C MET A 181 -7.05 6.32 0.83
N ILE A 182 -8.36 6.54 0.98
CA ILE A 182 -8.95 7.89 0.84
C ILE A 182 -8.34 8.85 1.84
N GLU A 183 -8.20 8.44 3.10
CA GLU A 183 -7.66 9.29 4.16
C GLU A 183 -6.20 9.67 3.89
N VAL A 184 -5.38 8.71 3.46
CA VAL A 184 -3.96 8.96 3.13
C VAL A 184 -3.87 9.90 1.93
N MET A 185 -4.70 9.69 0.92
CA MET A 185 -4.69 10.46 -0.33
C MET A 185 -5.36 11.85 -0.24
N GLN A 186 -6.15 12.11 0.79
CA GLN A 186 -6.71 13.44 1.07
C GLN A 186 -5.76 14.31 1.92
N GLY A 187 -4.75 13.71 2.55
CA GLY A 187 -3.69 14.40 3.30
C GLY A 187 -2.40 14.66 2.49
N THR A 188 -2.38 14.27 1.21
CA THR A 188 -1.36 14.58 0.19
C THR A 188 -1.74 15.78 -0.64
#